data_AF-A0A409YB17-F1
#
_entry.id   AF-A0A409YB17-F1
#
_cell.length_a   1.000
_cell.length_b   1.000
_cell.length_c   1.000
_cell.angle_alpha   90.00
_cell.angle_beta   90.00
_cell.angle_gamma   90.00
#
_symmetry.space_group_name_H-M   'P 1'
#
loop_
_entity.id
_entity.type
_entity.pdbx_description
1 polymer ?
#
loop_
_entity_poly.entity_id
_entity_poly.type
_entity_poly.pdbx_seq_one_letter_code
_entity_poly.pdbx_strand_id
1 'polypeptide(L)'
;IPREELVLLDEVYVREDGSYRIHSARRSGQVVAIQVYTGNLPKERCLRAARFYRNLAHPFIPFLSGISSNILVFNEVFDGTLVHVLQQALHQGEKEGLALGTQTVMSFSSALDYLQGLDFPLASIEADRFVPMVSNRKIVISFDMDEVELRQNFGLNTEDALRTFHALCQLTFDAARKVHYEILTPDDPTESDHEPLGSLPSDSDRLHPDERRAVPPLAARRLSASSSSSMLNTSLQEPSIVSNELSIVQSRQEVVWKPSSDKSLQEISHDYKALLKEVSSSLDYAVPRRQDLSPAKSGHRCPGYNRIEIRLAPDTRRSEIISHATPTLDEICVDTF
;
A
#
# COMPACT_ATOMS: atom_id res chain seq x y z
N ILE A 1 -9.56 -15.07 -23.30
CA ILE A 1 -10.70 -14.23 -22.85
C ILE A 1 -10.90 -13.15 -23.91
N PRO A 2 -12.05 -13.09 -24.58
CA PRO A 2 -12.35 -12.01 -25.52
C PRO A 2 -12.21 -10.64 -24.85
N ARG A 3 -11.69 -9.63 -25.56
CA ARG A 3 -11.37 -8.32 -24.96
C ARG A 3 -12.64 -7.57 -24.57
N GLU A 4 -13.69 -7.75 -25.34
CA GLU A 4 -15.04 -7.23 -25.16
C GLU A 4 -15.71 -7.70 -23.85
N GLU A 5 -15.23 -8.80 -23.25
CA GLU A 5 -15.69 -9.26 -21.94
C GLU A 5 -15.05 -8.49 -20.76
N LEU A 6 -14.05 -7.64 -21.03
CA LEU A 6 -13.30 -6.89 -20.02
C LEU A 6 -13.68 -5.41 -20.08
N VAL A 7 -14.36 -4.94 -19.04
CA VAL A 7 -14.64 -3.51 -18.85
C VAL A 7 -13.64 -2.94 -17.85
N LEU A 8 -12.72 -2.10 -18.32
CA LEU A 8 -11.77 -1.39 -17.46
C LEU A 8 -12.49 -0.51 -16.44
N LEU A 9 -11.98 -0.52 -15.21
CA LEU A 9 -12.44 0.34 -14.12
C LEU A 9 -11.28 1.29 -13.78
N ASP A 10 -10.65 1.12 -12.61
CA ASP A 10 -9.64 2.04 -12.09
C ASP A 10 -8.22 1.59 -12.45
N GLU A 11 -7.33 2.57 -12.63
CA GLU A 11 -5.89 2.32 -12.68
C GLU A 11 -5.34 2.18 -11.25
N VAL A 12 -4.70 1.05 -10.97
CA VAL A 12 -4.18 0.71 -9.64
C VAL A 12 -2.68 0.99 -9.56
N TYR A 13 -1.95 0.75 -10.65
CA TYR A 13 -0.50 0.90 -10.69
C TYR A 13 -0.01 1.12 -12.13
N VAL A 14 1.03 1.94 -12.26
CA VAL A 14 1.77 2.18 -13.51
C VAL A 14 3.23 1.88 -13.24
N ARG A 15 3.85 1.04 -14.07
CA ARG A 15 5.30 0.83 -13.99
C ARG A 15 6.02 2.11 -14.44
N GLU A 16 7.10 2.49 -13.76
CA GLU A 16 7.83 3.74 -13.99
C GLU A 16 8.29 3.93 -15.45
N ASP A 17 8.69 2.85 -16.11
CA ASP A 17 9.12 2.85 -17.53
C ASP A 17 7.95 2.80 -18.53
N GLY A 18 6.71 2.74 -18.06
CA GLY A 18 5.51 2.63 -18.88
C GLY A 18 5.36 1.30 -19.64
N SER A 19 6.12 0.26 -19.26
CA SER A 19 6.06 -1.07 -19.89
C SER A 19 4.72 -1.79 -19.69
N TYR A 20 4.07 -1.57 -18.53
CA TYR A 20 2.74 -2.06 -18.27
C TYR A 20 2.00 -1.22 -17.22
N ARG A 21 0.69 -1.44 -17.16
CA ARG A 21 -0.23 -0.87 -16.17
C ARG A 21 -1.08 -1.97 -15.58
N ILE A 22 -1.49 -1.79 -14.32
CA ILE A 22 -2.41 -2.70 -13.64
C ILE A 22 -3.71 -1.93 -13.38
N HIS A 23 -4.83 -2.54 -13.76
CA HIS A 23 -6.15 -1.97 -13.60
C HIS A 23 -7.07 -2.95 -12.87
N SER A 24 -8.07 -2.42 -12.17
CA SER A 24 -9.28 -3.18 -11.87
C SER A 24 -10.15 -3.23 -13.14
N ALA A 25 -10.88 -4.33 -13.32
CA ALA A 25 -11.78 -4.53 -14.44
C ALA A 25 -12.97 -5.38 -14.04
N ARG A 26 -14.05 -5.32 -14.81
CA ARG A 26 -15.22 -6.18 -14.65
C ARG A 26 -15.25 -7.23 -15.76
N ARG A 27 -15.43 -8.50 -15.37
CA ARG A 27 -15.60 -9.66 -16.26
C ARG A 27 -16.79 -10.48 -15.78
N SER A 28 -17.80 -10.64 -16.63
CA SER A 28 -19.02 -11.42 -16.31
C SER A 28 -19.65 -11.05 -14.95
N GLY A 29 -19.65 -9.76 -14.62
CA GLY A 29 -20.17 -9.23 -13.35
C GLY A 29 -19.22 -9.30 -12.15
N GLN A 30 -18.08 -10.00 -12.26
CA GLN A 30 -17.06 -10.09 -11.22
C GLN A 30 -15.97 -9.04 -11.43
N VAL A 31 -15.44 -8.46 -10.35
CA VAL A 31 -14.26 -7.60 -10.41
C VAL A 31 -13.01 -8.47 -10.44
N VAL A 32 -12.10 -8.16 -11.36
CA VAL A 32 -10.82 -8.84 -11.59
C VAL A 32 -9.72 -7.80 -11.72
N ALA A 33 -8.47 -8.20 -11.50
CA ALA A 33 -7.30 -7.39 -11.78
C ALA A 33 -6.76 -7.78 -13.15
N ILE A 34 -6.34 -6.79 -13.92
CA ILE A 34 -5.72 -7.01 -15.21
C ILE A 34 -4.41 -6.26 -15.32
N GLN A 35 -3.42 -6.88 -15.95
CA GLN A 35 -2.14 -6.26 -16.28
C GLN A 35 -2.05 -6.09 -17.80
N VAL A 36 -1.95 -4.84 -18.24
CA VAL A 36 -1.97 -4.45 -19.64
C VAL A 36 -0.56 -4.04 -20.05
N TYR A 37 0.05 -4.81 -20.95
CA TYR A 37 1.39 -4.52 -21.47
C TYR A 37 1.32 -3.48 -22.61
N THR A 38 2.26 -2.54 -22.61
CA THR A 38 2.39 -1.45 -23.58
C THR A 38 3.81 -1.38 -24.13
N GLY A 39 4.04 -0.50 -25.11
CA GLY A 39 5.37 -0.30 -25.69
C GLY A 39 5.79 -1.40 -26.69
N ASN A 40 7.05 -1.80 -26.63
CA ASN A 40 7.65 -2.74 -27.58
C ASN A 40 7.28 -4.19 -27.24
N LEU A 41 6.84 -4.94 -28.25
CA LEU A 41 6.52 -6.38 -28.13
C LEU A 41 5.55 -6.73 -26.98
N PRO A 42 4.43 -5.99 -26.81
CA PRO A 42 3.56 -6.15 -25.63
C PRO A 42 2.85 -7.50 -25.61
N LYS A 43 2.63 -8.12 -26.78
CA LYS A 43 2.04 -9.46 -26.89
C LYS A 43 3.03 -10.53 -26.46
N GLU A 44 4.28 -10.43 -26.87
CA GLU A 44 5.34 -11.36 -26.53
C GLU A 44 5.64 -11.33 -25.03
N ARG A 45 5.70 -10.14 -24.44
CA ARG A 45 5.85 -9.90 -23.00
C ARG A 45 4.70 -10.51 -22.20
N CYS A 46 3.46 -10.20 -22.58
CA CYS A 46 2.26 -10.81 -22.02
C CYS A 46 2.29 -12.35 -22.10
N LEU A 47 2.62 -12.93 -23.27
CA LEU A 47 2.69 -14.38 -23.44
C LEU A 47 3.79 -15.02 -22.58
N ARG A 48 4.95 -14.36 -22.44
CA ARG A 48 6.04 -14.83 -21.58
C ARG A 48 5.61 -14.85 -20.12
N ALA A 49 5.04 -13.75 -19.63
CA ALA A 49 4.52 -13.66 -18.28
C ALA A 49 3.39 -14.67 -18.03
N ALA A 50 2.49 -14.86 -19.00
CA ALA A 50 1.41 -15.84 -18.90
C ALA A 50 1.92 -17.28 -18.73
N ARG A 51 2.96 -17.67 -19.48
CA ARG A 51 3.57 -19.01 -19.36
C ARG A 51 4.16 -19.23 -17.97
N PHE A 52 4.74 -18.18 -17.41
CA PHE A 52 5.30 -18.20 -16.08
C PHE A 52 4.20 -18.36 -15.00
N TYR A 53 3.22 -17.43 -14.96
CA TYR A 53 2.15 -17.46 -13.97
C TYR A 53 1.25 -18.71 -14.05
N ARG A 54 1.10 -19.31 -15.24
CA ARG A 54 0.26 -20.51 -15.43
C ARG A 54 0.67 -21.69 -14.53
N ASN A 55 1.93 -21.76 -14.14
CA ASN A 55 2.47 -22.85 -13.32
C ASN A 55 2.55 -22.51 -11.84
N LEU A 56 2.11 -21.30 -11.45
CA LEU A 56 2.17 -20.84 -10.06
C LEU A 56 0.84 -21.05 -9.35
N ALA A 57 0.92 -21.59 -8.14
CA ALA A 57 -0.21 -21.79 -7.25
C ALA A 57 0.22 -21.53 -5.81
N HIS A 58 0.22 -20.25 -5.42
CA HIS A 58 0.64 -19.83 -4.09
C HIS A 58 -0.23 -18.67 -3.59
N PRO A 59 -0.66 -18.63 -2.32
CA PRO A 59 -1.61 -17.64 -1.81
C PRO A 59 -1.13 -16.19 -1.81
N PHE A 60 0.18 -15.95 -2.00
CA PHE A 60 0.79 -14.62 -2.05
C PHE A 60 1.37 -14.28 -3.44
N ILE A 61 0.95 -15.03 -4.47
CA ILE A 61 1.27 -14.74 -5.87
C ILE A 61 -0.05 -14.68 -6.65
N PRO A 62 -0.27 -13.66 -7.49
CA PRO A 62 -1.52 -13.51 -8.23
C PRO A 62 -1.89 -14.74 -9.07
N PHE A 63 -3.13 -15.22 -8.92
CA PHE A 63 -3.62 -16.36 -9.69
C PHE A 63 -4.08 -15.95 -11.10
N LEU A 64 -3.35 -16.39 -12.12
CA LEU A 64 -3.70 -16.13 -13.52
C LEU A 64 -4.95 -16.91 -13.93
N SER A 65 -6.01 -16.18 -14.26
CA SER A 65 -7.28 -16.73 -14.76
C SER A 65 -7.33 -16.86 -16.28
N GLY A 66 -6.51 -16.09 -17.00
CA GLY A 66 -6.43 -16.17 -18.45
C GLY A 66 -5.73 -14.98 -19.08
N ILE A 67 -5.75 -14.96 -20.41
CA ILE A 67 -5.12 -13.92 -21.23
C ILE A 67 -6.10 -13.34 -22.25
N SER A 68 -5.88 -12.09 -22.64
CA SER A 68 -6.59 -11.40 -23.72
C SER A 68 -5.62 -10.50 -24.50
N SER A 69 -5.17 -10.91 -25.69
CA SER A 69 -4.16 -10.17 -26.47
C SER A 69 -2.88 -9.89 -25.65
N ASN A 70 -2.67 -8.64 -25.21
CA ASN A 70 -1.55 -8.13 -24.42
C ASN A 70 -1.94 -7.91 -22.94
N ILE A 71 -2.99 -8.60 -22.47
CA ILE A 71 -3.57 -8.45 -21.14
C ILE A 71 -3.49 -9.79 -20.40
N LEU A 72 -2.94 -9.77 -19.20
CA LEU A 72 -3.10 -10.85 -18.20
C LEU A 72 -4.33 -10.54 -17.34
N VAL A 73 -5.12 -11.56 -17.03
CA VAL A 73 -6.32 -11.43 -16.19
C VAL A 73 -6.14 -12.30 -14.95
N PHE A 74 -6.14 -11.70 -13.77
CA PHE A 74 -6.00 -12.37 -12.48
C PHE A 74 -7.36 -12.48 -11.77
N ASN A 75 -7.61 -13.59 -11.07
CA ASN A 75 -8.86 -13.80 -10.33
C ASN A 75 -8.83 -13.13 -8.95
N GLU A 76 -8.42 -11.87 -8.93
CA GLU A 76 -8.14 -11.10 -7.72
C GLU A 76 -8.61 -9.66 -7.89
N VAL A 77 -8.80 -8.94 -6.78
CA VAL A 77 -9.12 -7.51 -6.80
C VAL A 77 -8.02 -6.82 -6.04
N PHE A 78 -7.30 -5.91 -6.69
CA PHE A 78 -6.24 -5.16 -6.03
C PHE A 78 -6.81 -3.89 -5.42
N ASP A 79 -6.61 -3.77 -4.10
CA ASP A 79 -7.01 -2.64 -3.27
C ASP A 79 -6.04 -1.45 -3.39
N GLY A 80 -4.85 -1.68 -3.96
CA GLY A 80 -3.79 -0.68 -4.11
C GLY A 80 -2.38 -1.28 -4.04
N THR A 81 -1.38 -0.41 -4.16
CA THR A 81 0.02 -0.78 -3.87
C THR A 81 0.20 -0.97 -2.36
N LEU A 82 1.05 -1.91 -1.96
CA LEU A 82 1.33 -2.12 -0.54
C LEU A 82 1.92 -0.88 0.14
N VAL A 83 2.72 -0.09 -0.60
CA VAL A 83 3.30 1.16 -0.12
C VAL A 83 2.22 2.12 0.38
N HIS A 84 1.16 2.33 -0.42
CA HIS A 84 0.07 3.22 -0.05
C HIS A 84 -0.75 2.66 1.12
N VAL A 85 -1.09 1.38 1.09
CA VAL A 85 -1.86 0.75 2.18
C VAL A 85 -1.08 0.74 3.49
N LEU A 86 0.25 0.55 3.43
CA LEU A 86 1.11 0.62 4.61
C LEU A 86 1.24 2.03 5.17
N GLN A 87 1.35 3.04 4.30
CA GLN A 87 1.30 4.43 4.72
C GLN A 87 -0.02 4.76 5.44
N GLN A 88 -1.16 4.28 4.93
CA GLN A 88 -2.46 4.48 5.59
C GLN A 88 -2.53 3.76 6.95
N ALA A 89 -2.03 2.52 7.03
CA ALA A 89 -1.98 1.76 8.28
C ALA A 89 -1.15 2.49 9.35
N LEU A 90 -0.01 3.07 8.96
CA LEU A 90 0.83 3.89 9.86
C LEU A 90 0.14 5.17 10.35
N HIS A 91 -0.76 5.76 9.54
CA HIS A 91 -1.59 6.87 9.99
C HIS A 91 -2.69 6.43 10.97
N GLN A 92 -3.25 5.24 10.79
CA GLN A 92 -4.31 4.71 11.65
C GLN A 92 -3.80 4.37 13.05
N GLY A 93 -2.57 3.83 13.15
CA GLY A 93 -1.98 3.55 14.44
C GLY A 93 -0.86 2.51 14.42
N GLU A 94 -0.24 2.40 15.60
CA GLU A 94 0.91 1.52 15.83
C GLU A 94 0.52 0.05 15.60
N LYS A 95 -0.70 -0.32 16.01
CA LYS A 95 -1.21 -1.69 15.88
C LYS A 95 -1.45 -2.07 14.43
N GLU A 96 -2.05 -1.19 13.64
CA GLU A 96 -2.33 -1.36 12.23
C GLU A 96 -1.02 -1.45 11.43
N GLY A 97 -0.08 -0.56 11.70
CA GLY A 97 1.27 -0.60 11.13
C GLY A 97 2.01 -1.89 11.44
N LEU A 98 1.96 -2.35 12.70
CA LEU A 98 2.61 -3.60 13.12
C LEU A 98 1.96 -4.81 12.46
N ALA A 99 0.63 -4.87 12.41
CA ALA A 99 -0.09 -5.99 11.80
C ALA A 99 0.24 -6.11 10.32
N LEU A 100 0.20 -5.00 9.58
CA LEU A 100 0.46 -5.00 8.15
C LEU A 100 1.95 -5.21 7.82
N GLY A 101 2.86 -4.63 8.60
CA GLY A 101 4.30 -4.90 8.50
C GLY A 101 4.61 -6.38 8.74
N THR A 102 4.02 -6.98 9.78
CA THR A 102 4.13 -8.42 10.08
C THR A 102 3.61 -9.27 8.92
N GLN A 103 2.43 -8.93 8.39
CA GLN A 103 1.83 -9.63 7.26
C GLN A 103 2.69 -9.51 6.00
N THR A 104 3.35 -8.37 5.79
CA THR A 104 4.27 -8.13 4.66
C THR A 104 5.43 -9.11 4.71
N VAL A 105 6.12 -9.18 5.85
CA VAL A 105 7.27 -10.07 6.03
C VAL A 105 6.86 -11.54 5.84
N MET A 106 5.74 -11.96 6.42
CA MET A 106 5.18 -13.31 6.24
C MET A 106 4.92 -13.62 4.76
N SER A 107 4.25 -12.69 4.05
CA SER A 107 3.83 -12.92 2.67
C SER A 107 5.04 -12.96 1.71
N PHE A 108 6.01 -12.07 1.91
CA PHE A 108 7.24 -12.02 1.12
C PHE A 108 8.08 -13.27 1.30
N SER A 109 8.38 -13.63 2.56
CA SER A 109 9.19 -14.82 2.85
C SER A 109 8.53 -16.08 2.31
N SER A 110 7.21 -16.26 2.49
CA SER A 110 6.48 -17.41 1.95
C SER A 110 6.46 -17.46 0.42
N ALA A 111 6.25 -16.33 -0.27
CA ALA A 111 6.21 -16.29 -1.73
C ALA A 111 7.58 -16.59 -2.35
N LEU A 112 8.64 -16.03 -1.77
CA LEU A 112 10.00 -16.20 -2.24
C LEU A 112 10.54 -17.61 -1.93
N ASP A 113 10.18 -18.20 -0.78
CA ASP A 113 10.46 -19.61 -0.47
C ASP A 113 9.83 -20.55 -1.50
N TYR A 114 8.57 -20.29 -1.86
CA TYR A 114 7.87 -21.03 -2.90
C TYR A 114 8.55 -20.91 -4.27
N LEU A 115 8.91 -19.70 -4.68
CA LEU A 115 9.60 -19.47 -5.96
C LEU A 115 10.98 -20.12 -5.96
N GLN A 116 11.72 -20.06 -4.85
CA GLN A 116 12.98 -20.75 -4.70
C GLN A 116 12.83 -22.27 -4.86
N GLY A 117 11.77 -22.86 -4.30
CA GLY A 117 11.45 -24.28 -4.47
C GLY A 117 11.08 -24.69 -5.91
N LEU A 118 10.82 -23.71 -6.79
CA LEU A 118 10.60 -23.90 -8.22
C LEU A 118 11.85 -23.60 -9.08
N ASP A 119 13.03 -23.49 -8.45
CA ASP A 119 14.29 -23.11 -9.10
C ASP A 119 14.21 -21.74 -9.82
N PHE A 120 13.36 -20.83 -9.32
CA PHE A 120 13.20 -19.51 -9.91
C PHE A 120 14.46 -18.64 -9.67
N PRO A 121 15.00 -17.94 -10.69
CA PRO A 121 16.29 -17.25 -10.59
C PRO A 121 16.18 -15.90 -9.87
N LEU A 122 15.83 -15.94 -8.57
CA LEU A 122 15.65 -14.75 -7.72
C LEU A 122 16.88 -13.82 -7.70
N ALA A 123 18.08 -14.38 -7.89
CA ALA A 123 19.33 -13.62 -7.98
C ALA A 123 19.42 -12.70 -9.20
N SER A 124 18.71 -13.03 -10.28
CA SER A 124 18.72 -12.29 -11.55
C SER A 124 17.64 -11.22 -11.62
N ILE A 125 16.83 -11.08 -10.57
CA ILE A 125 15.72 -10.15 -10.52
C ILE A 125 15.99 -9.13 -9.43
N GLU A 126 16.09 -7.88 -9.84
CA GLU A 126 16.21 -6.76 -8.93
C GLU A 126 14.94 -6.63 -8.08
N ALA A 127 15.11 -6.26 -6.80
CA ALA A 127 14.00 -6.25 -5.86
C ALA A 127 12.90 -5.23 -6.21
N ASP A 128 13.22 -4.19 -6.97
CA ASP A 128 12.28 -3.17 -7.48
C ASP A 128 11.37 -3.71 -8.62
N ARG A 129 11.72 -4.85 -9.23
CA ARG A 129 10.90 -5.52 -10.25
C ARG A 129 9.72 -6.26 -9.66
N PHE A 130 9.74 -6.50 -8.35
CA PHE A 130 8.59 -6.98 -7.61
C PHE A 130 7.66 -5.82 -7.32
N VAL A 131 6.37 -6.05 -7.50
CA VAL A 131 5.29 -5.11 -7.26
C VAL A 131 4.37 -5.70 -6.18
N PRO A 132 4.64 -5.40 -4.90
CA PRO A 132 3.77 -5.76 -3.80
C PRO A 132 2.45 -5.01 -3.88
N MET A 133 1.35 -5.75 -3.87
CA MET A 133 -0.02 -5.23 -3.89
C MET A 133 -0.84 -5.82 -2.77
N VAL A 134 -1.93 -5.15 -2.43
CA VAL A 134 -2.94 -5.68 -1.51
C VAL A 134 -4.12 -6.17 -2.31
N SER A 135 -4.56 -7.40 -2.02
CA SER A 135 -5.65 -8.11 -2.69
C SER A 135 -6.57 -8.72 -1.65
N ASN A 136 -7.77 -8.16 -1.45
CA ASN A 136 -8.72 -8.61 -0.42
C ASN A 136 -8.06 -8.77 0.96
N ARG A 137 -7.34 -7.73 1.42
CA ARG A 137 -6.56 -7.74 2.68
C ARG A 137 -5.41 -8.75 2.75
N LYS A 138 -5.01 -9.36 1.64
CA LYS A 138 -3.81 -10.20 1.53
C LYS A 138 -2.74 -9.46 0.77
N ILE A 139 -1.49 -9.71 1.09
CA ILE A 139 -0.38 -9.14 0.35
C ILE A 139 0.01 -10.15 -0.73
N VAL A 140 0.04 -9.70 -1.97
CA VAL A 140 0.43 -10.50 -3.12
C VAL A 140 1.59 -9.81 -3.84
N ILE A 141 2.45 -10.60 -4.45
CA ILE A 141 3.62 -10.09 -5.17
C ILE A 141 3.46 -10.42 -6.64
N SER A 142 3.23 -9.39 -7.44
CA SER A 142 3.45 -9.48 -8.89
C SER A 142 4.90 -9.14 -9.19
N PHE A 143 5.41 -9.55 -10.33
CA PHE A 143 6.72 -9.13 -10.81
C PHE A 143 6.79 -9.19 -12.33
N ASP A 144 7.72 -8.42 -12.87
CA ASP A 144 7.96 -8.30 -14.30
C ASP A 144 9.01 -9.31 -14.79
N MET A 145 8.70 -9.97 -15.90
CA MET A 145 9.50 -11.02 -16.55
C MET A 145 10.19 -10.54 -17.83
N ASP A 146 10.15 -9.23 -18.12
CA ASP A 146 10.57 -8.68 -19.41
C ASP A 146 12.05 -8.89 -19.75
N GLU A 147 12.93 -9.02 -18.74
CA GLU A 147 14.39 -9.12 -18.92
C GLU A 147 15.01 -10.38 -18.31
N VAL A 148 14.20 -11.23 -17.67
CA VAL A 148 14.70 -12.47 -17.08
C VAL A 148 14.94 -13.47 -18.21
N GLU A 149 16.16 -13.52 -18.71
CA GLU A 149 16.62 -14.69 -19.45
C GLU A 149 16.57 -15.86 -18.48
N LEU A 150 15.59 -16.74 -18.64
CA LEU A 150 15.52 -18.04 -17.99
C LEU A 150 16.68 -18.92 -18.50
N ARG A 151 17.93 -18.52 -18.24
CA ARG A 151 19.10 -19.34 -18.52
C ARG A 151 19.04 -20.54 -17.58
N GLN A 152 19.14 -21.72 -18.16
CA GLN A 152 18.77 -22.98 -17.51
C GLN A 152 19.76 -23.50 -16.43
N ASN A 153 20.66 -22.67 -15.89
CA ASN A 153 21.71 -23.12 -14.97
C ASN A 153 21.93 -22.14 -13.80
N PHE A 154 20.87 -21.70 -13.13
CA PHE A 154 21.02 -21.03 -11.84
C PHE A 154 21.01 -22.10 -10.76
N GLY A 155 22.16 -22.28 -10.09
CA GLY A 155 22.22 -23.17 -8.94
C GLY A 155 21.25 -22.67 -7.86
N LEU A 156 20.62 -23.60 -7.15
CA LEU A 156 19.82 -23.32 -5.96
C LEU A 156 20.71 -22.67 -4.90
N ASN A 157 20.68 -21.34 -4.83
CA ASN A 157 21.39 -20.61 -3.80
C ASN A 157 20.39 -19.94 -2.84
N THR A 158 20.23 -20.54 -1.66
CA THR A 158 19.40 -20.02 -0.58
C THR A 158 19.80 -18.60 -0.17
N GLU A 159 21.08 -18.25 -0.31
CA GLU A 159 21.58 -16.91 -0.02
C GLU A 159 20.96 -15.85 -0.94
N ASP A 160 20.73 -16.19 -2.22
CA ASP A 160 20.19 -15.24 -3.20
C ASP A 160 18.71 -14.93 -2.91
N ALA A 161 17.92 -15.95 -2.57
CA ALA A 161 16.52 -15.77 -2.20
C ALA A 161 16.37 -14.91 -0.93
N LEU A 162 17.22 -15.14 0.08
CA LEU A 162 17.28 -14.32 1.30
C LEU A 162 17.70 -12.88 1.01
N ARG A 163 18.68 -12.68 0.11
CA ARG A 163 19.12 -11.34 -0.31
C ARG A 163 17.98 -10.57 -0.98
N THR A 164 17.29 -11.20 -1.93
CA THR A 164 16.12 -10.60 -2.61
C THR A 164 15.01 -10.29 -1.62
N PHE A 165 14.73 -11.19 -0.68
CA PHE A 165 13.74 -10.97 0.38
C PHE A 165 14.08 -9.76 1.27
N HIS A 166 15.33 -9.63 1.72
CA HIS A 166 15.75 -8.49 2.53
C HIS A 166 15.64 -7.18 1.77
N ALA A 167 16.12 -7.15 0.52
CA ALA A 167 16.01 -5.98 -0.34
C ALA A 167 14.54 -5.58 -0.57
N LEU A 168 13.65 -6.55 -0.81
CA LEU A 168 12.23 -6.30 -1.02
C LEU A 168 11.53 -5.72 0.22
N CYS A 169 11.86 -6.23 1.43
CA CYS A 169 11.35 -5.67 2.69
C CYS A 169 11.84 -4.22 2.89
N GLN A 170 13.13 -3.96 2.65
CA GLN A 170 13.73 -2.63 2.80
C GLN A 170 13.08 -1.64 1.83
N LEU A 171 13.06 -1.96 0.52
CA LEU A 171 12.47 -1.09 -0.50
C LEU A 171 11.01 -0.75 -0.19
N THR A 172 10.21 -1.76 0.20
CA THR A 172 8.79 -1.55 0.51
C THR A 172 8.60 -0.63 1.72
N PHE A 173 9.33 -0.87 2.81
CA PHE A 173 9.18 -0.09 4.03
C PHE A 173 9.79 1.32 3.89
N ASP A 174 10.91 1.45 3.19
CA ASP A 174 11.52 2.75 2.90
C ASP A 174 10.63 3.59 1.99
N ALA A 175 9.99 2.99 0.98
CA ALA A 175 9.03 3.68 0.12
C ALA A 175 7.79 4.13 0.92
N ALA A 176 7.21 3.25 1.75
CA ALA A 176 6.05 3.60 2.59
C ALA A 176 6.40 4.72 3.56
N ARG A 177 7.58 4.66 4.17
CA ARG A 177 8.13 5.70 5.04
C ARG A 177 8.30 7.02 4.30
N LYS A 178 8.88 7.01 3.10
CA LYS A 178 9.06 8.21 2.26
C LYS A 178 7.72 8.88 1.96
N VAL A 179 6.74 8.13 1.46
CA VAL A 179 5.39 8.64 1.15
C VAL A 179 4.68 9.15 2.41
N HIS A 180 4.86 8.48 3.55
CA HIS A 180 4.32 8.92 4.84
C HIS A 180 4.87 10.29 5.26
N TYR A 181 6.11 10.64 4.88
CA TYR A 181 6.73 11.91 5.24
C TYR A 181 6.45 13.05 4.26
N GLU A 182 6.30 12.74 2.96
CA GLU A 182 5.96 13.75 1.95
C GLU A 182 4.55 14.35 2.18
N ILE A 183 3.61 13.59 2.74
CA ILE A 183 2.26 14.09 3.05
C ILE A 183 2.24 15.03 4.27
N LEU A 184 3.24 14.91 5.16
CA LEU A 184 3.31 15.69 6.41
C LEU A 184 3.99 17.05 6.24
N THR A 185 4.61 17.32 5.08
CA THR A 185 5.06 18.67 4.74
C THR A 185 3.86 19.44 4.22
N PRO A 186 3.37 20.49 4.92
CA PRO A 186 2.35 21.37 4.36
C PRO A 186 2.86 21.89 3.03
N ASP A 187 2.08 21.74 1.96
CA ASP A 187 2.40 22.36 0.68
C ASP A 187 2.73 23.83 0.92
N ASP A 188 3.93 24.25 0.54
CA ASP A 188 4.27 25.65 0.43
C ASP A 188 3.28 26.25 -0.59
N PRO A 189 2.40 27.19 -0.22
CA PRO A 189 1.41 27.75 -1.12
C PRO A 189 2.10 28.76 -2.04
N THR A 190 3.03 28.28 -2.86
CA THR A 190 3.65 29.07 -3.93
C THR A 190 3.09 28.58 -5.26
N GLU A 191 2.08 29.32 -5.72
CA GLU A 191 1.75 29.58 -7.11
C GLU A 191 1.56 28.37 -8.04
N SER A 192 0.31 27.91 -8.17
CA SER A 192 -0.15 27.28 -9.43
C SER A 192 -1.36 28.04 -9.99
N ASP A 193 -1.17 29.33 -10.28
CA ASP A 193 -2.00 30.06 -11.23
C ASP A 193 -1.61 29.66 -12.65
N HIS A 194 -2.11 28.53 -13.16
CA HIS A 194 -2.20 28.30 -14.61
C HIS A 194 -3.45 27.49 -14.98
N GLU A 195 -4.52 28.27 -15.21
CA GLU A 195 -5.60 28.13 -16.20
C GLU A 195 -5.83 26.77 -16.93
N PRO A 196 -7.08 26.29 -16.98
CA PRO A 196 -7.50 25.15 -17.79
C PRO A 196 -7.90 25.58 -19.22
N LEU A 197 -7.80 24.62 -20.16
CA LEU A 197 -8.34 24.56 -21.54
C LEU A 197 -7.41 24.94 -22.70
N GLY A 198 -6.85 23.89 -23.31
CA GLY A 198 -6.47 23.85 -24.72
C GLY A 198 -7.23 22.73 -25.43
N SER A 199 -8.37 23.09 -26.01
CA SER A 199 -9.29 22.26 -26.79
C SER A 199 -8.63 21.73 -28.07
N LEU A 200 -8.83 20.45 -28.40
CA LEU A 200 -8.64 19.93 -29.77
C LEU A 200 -9.90 20.19 -30.61
N PRO A 201 -9.75 20.48 -31.92
CA PRO A 201 -10.87 20.85 -32.78
C PRO A 201 -11.68 19.62 -33.22
N SER A 202 -13.01 19.69 -33.12
CA SER A 202 -13.92 18.75 -33.79
C SER A 202 -14.94 19.53 -34.58
N ASP A 203 -14.67 19.64 -35.89
CA ASP A 203 -15.65 19.98 -36.90
C ASP A 203 -16.50 18.74 -37.21
N SER A 204 -17.80 18.80 -36.88
CA SER A 204 -18.90 18.34 -37.76
C SER A 204 -20.25 18.56 -37.10
N ASP A 205 -20.82 19.74 -37.36
CA ASP A 205 -22.13 19.91 -38.00
C ASP A 205 -23.06 18.67 -38.11
N ARG A 206 -24.16 18.66 -37.35
CA ARG A 206 -25.55 18.84 -37.87
C ARG A 206 -26.66 18.42 -36.88
N LEU A 207 -27.53 19.41 -36.65
CA LEU A 207 -29.02 19.37 -36.56
C LEU A 207 -29.71 18.65 -35.38
N HIS A 208 -30.18 19.48 -34.43
CA HIS A 208 -31.43 19.29 -33.66
C HIS A 208 -32.62 19.81 -34.50
N PRO A 209 -33.88 19.34 -34.31
CA PRO A 209 -34.68 19.67 -33.11
C PRO A 209 -35.56 18.48 -32.60
N ASP A 210 -35.63 18.27 -31.28
CA ASP A 210 -36.75 18.68 -30.39
C ASP A 210 -37.77 17.54 -30.20
N GLU A 211 -37.90 17.01 -28.99
CA GLU A 211 -39.21 16.80 -28.37
C GLU A 211 -39.11 16.49 -26.87
N ARG A 212 -39.86 17.28 -26.13
CA ARG A 212 -40.01 17.29 -24.68
C ARG A 212 -40.94 16.17 -24.23
N ARG A 213 -40.67 15.57 -23.06
CA ARG A 213 -41.71 15.24 -22.07
C ARG A 213 -41.12 15.05 -20.68
N ALA A 214 -41.69 15.81 -19.74
CA ALA A 214 -41.35 15.87 -18.33
C ALA A 214 -42.48 15.25 -17.50
N VAL A 215 -42.17 14.59 -16.38
CA VAL A 215 -43.01 14.46 -15.15
C VAL A 215 -42.07 14.14 -13.94
N PRO A 216 -42.34 14.63 -12.71
CA PRO A 216 -41.35 14.96 -11.66
C PRO A 216 -41.29 13.99 -10.45
N PRO A 217 -40.37 14.18 -9.48
CA PRO A 217 -40.33 13.41 -8.23
C PRO A 217 -41.24 14.00 -7.14
N LEU A 218 -41.96 13.11 -6.43
CA LEU A 218 -42.88 13.42 -5.35
C LEU A 218 -42.17 13.56 -3.98
N ALA A 219 -42.29 14.78 -3.45
CA ALA A 219 -42.71 15.14 -2.09
C ALA A 219 -41.94 14.64 -0.86
N ALA A 220 -41.22 15.59 -0.27
CA ALA A 220 -40.96 15.72 1.16
C ALA A 220 -42.24 15.76 1.99
N ARG A 221 -42.17 15.27 3.23
CA ARG A 221 -43.21 15.48 4.26
C ARG A 221 -42.54 15.89 5.57
N ARG A 222 -42.82 17.12 6.00
CA ARG A 222 -42.57 17.66 7.34
C ARG A 222 -43.86 18.24 7.90
N LEU A 223 -43.84 18.41 9.23
CA LEU A 223 -44.72 19.20 10.12
C LEU A 223 -45.95 18.43 10.65
N SER A 224 -46.33 18.50 11.94
CA SER A 224 -46.06 19.50 12.98
C SER A 224 -46.61 19.09 14.37
N ALA A 225 -45.98 19.63 15.42
CA ALA A 225 -46.51 20.21 16.69
C ALA A 225 -47.42 19.37 17.62
N SER A 226 -47.34 19.44 18.96
CA SER A 226 -47.41 20.66 19.79
C SER A 226 -47.05 20.40 21.27
N SER A 227 -46.36 21.38 21.90
CA SER A 227 -46.52 21.99 23.25
C SER A 227 -46.74 21.10 24.51
N SER A 228 -46.14 21.34 25.69
CA SER A 228 -46.06 22.61 26.43
C SER A 228 -45.13 22.53 27.67
N SER A 229 -44.32 23.58 27.86
CA SER A 229 -43.94 24.30 29.12
C SER A 229 -43.79 23.61 30.49
N SER A 230 -42.66 23.82 31.16
CA SER A 230 -42.56 24.74 32.32
C SER A 230 -41.11 24.99 32.76
N MET A 231 -40.80 26.27 33.01
CA MET A 231 -39.51 26.82 33.46
C MET A 231 -39.18 26.49 34.92
N LEU A 232 -37.88 26.46 35.26
CA LEU A 232 -37.33 27.20 36.40
C LEU A 232 -35.82 27.44 36.21
N ASN A 233 -35.43 28.70 36.38
CA ASN A 233 -34.07 29.26 36.35
C ASN A 233 -33.12 28.59 37.35
N THR A 234 -31.85 28.41 36.99
CA THR A 234 -30.76 28.88 37.86
C THR A 234 -29.52 29.23 37.04
N SER A 235 -29.14 30.49 37.17
CA SER A 235 -27.95 31.14 36.62
C SER A 235 -26.69 30.65 37.34
N LEU A 236 -25.78 30.00 36.61
CA LEU A 236 -24.36 29.89 36.95
C LEU A 236 -23.55 29.95 35.65
N GLN A 237 -23.13 31.17 35.31
CA GLN A 237 -21.90 31.55 34.64
C GLN A 237 -21.06 30.39 34.04
N GLU A 238 -21.30 30.07 32.77
CA GLU A 238 -20.41 29.21 31.97
C GLU A 238 -19.13 29.99 31.66
N PRO A 239 -17.93 29.51 32.06
CA PRO A 239 -16.70 30.01 31.50
C PRO A 239 -16.63 29.51 30.06
N SER A 240 -16.56 30.43 29.11
CA SER A 240 -16.27 30.18 27.71
C SER A 240 -14.99 29.36 27.60
N ILE A 241 -15.12 28.04 27.46
CA ILE A 241 -14.02 27.16 27.06
C ILE A 241 -13.79 27.48 25.59
N VAL A 242 -12.90 28.44 25.35
CA VAL A 242 -12.14 28.52 24.11
C VAL A 242 -11.49 27.15 23.98
N SER A 243 -12.06 26.33 23.12
CA SER A 243 -11.47 25.05 22.74
C SER A 243 -10.21 25.40 21.99
N ASN A 244 -9.10 25.53 22.73
CA ASN A 244 -7.78 25.33 22.16
C ASN A 244 -7.83 23.93 21.58
N GLU A 245 -8.04 23.84 20.27
CA GLU A 245 -7.60 22.70 19.48
C GLU A 245 -6.10 22.59 19.72
N LEU A 246 -5.73 21.89 20.80
CA LEU A 246 -4.46 21.22 20.91
C LEU A 246 -4.41 20.32 19.69
N SER A 247 -3.75 20.80 18.64
CA SER A 247 -3.22 20.00 17.56
C SER A 247 -2.57 18.79 18.22
N ILE A 248 -3.29 17.65 18.21
CA ILE A 248 -2.76 16.39 18.69
C ILE A 248 -1.57 16.16 17.79
N VAL A 249 -0.36 16.40 18.31
CA VAL A 249 0.89 16.16 17.59
C VAL A 249 0.90 14.67 17.26
N GLN A 250 0.46 14.35 16.05
CA GLN A 250 0.34 12.98 15.60
C GLN A 250 1.75 12.42 15.58
N SER A 251 1.96 11.36 16.37
CA SER A 251 3.28 10.76 16.49
C SER A 251 3.69 10.18 15.14
N ARG A 252 4.89 10.50 14.69
CA ARG A 252 5.46 10.00 13.43
C ARG A 252 5.64 8.50 13.55
N GLN A 253 5.07 7.69 12.67
CA GLN A 253 5.19 6.23 12.74
C GLN A 253 5.87 5.67 11.50
N GLU A 254 6.78 4.72 11.68
CA GLU A 254 7.46 4.05 10.57
C GLU A 254 7.64 2.56 10.85
N VAL A 255 7.60 1.74 9.79
CA VAL A 255 8.06 0.35 9.84
C VAL A 255 9.48 0.30 9.28
N VAL A 256 10.38 -0.41 9.96
CA VAL A 256 11.79 -0.54 9.55
C VAL A 256 12.19 -2.01 9.54
N TRP A 257 12.79 -2.46 8.43
CA TRP A 257 13.37 -3.79 8.33
C TRP A 257 14.85 -3.78 8.74
N LYS A 258 15.24 -4.65 9.65
CA LYS A 258 16.65 -4.87 10.03
C LYS A 258 17.13 -6.22 9.51
N PRO A 259 17.83 -6.28 8.37
CA PRO A 259 18.35 -7.53 7.84
C PRO A 259 19.41 -8.07 8.80
N SER A 260 19.16 -9.26 9.33
CA SER A 260 20.16 -10.07 10.04
C SER A 260 19.55 -11.43 10.29
N SER A 261 20.01 -12.46 9.58
CA SER A 261 19.57 -13.82 9.86
C SER A 261 20.47 -14.86 9.27
N ASP A 262 20.56 -15.96 10.02
CA ASP A 262 20.94 -17.26 9.51
C ASP A 262 19.69 -18.14 9.25
N LYS A 263 18.48 -17.59 9.43
CA LYS A 263 17.21 -18.31 9.18
C LYS A 263 16.89 -18.37 7.69
N SER A 264 16.28 -19.48 7.30
CA SER A 264 15.66 -19.67 5.99
C SER A 264 14.37 -18.86 5.82
N LEU A 265 13.94 -18.66 4.57
CA LEU A 265 12.67 -17.99 4.26
C LEU A 265 11.46 -18.74 4.84
N GLN A 266 11.49 -20.08 4.81
CA GLN A 266 10.47 -20.93 5.42
C GLN A 266 10.32 -20.67 6.93
N GLU A 267 11.44 -20.62 7.67
CA GLU A 267 11.43 -20.35 9.11
C GLU A 267 10.92 -18.94 9.41
N ILE A 268 11.36 -17.94 8.65
CA ILE A 268 10.90 -16.55 8.80
C ILE A 268 9.38 -16.47 8.57
N SER A 269 8.87 -17.09 7.50
CA SER A 269 7.44 -17.14 7.19
C SER A 269 6.64 -17.77 8.32
N HIS A 270 7.13 -18.90 8.86
CA HIS A 270 6.49 -19.60 9.97
C HIS A 270 6.42 -18.72 11.23
N ASP A 271 7.53 -18.10 11.62
CA ASP A 271 7.60 -17.27 12.82
C ASP A 271 6.72 -16.03 12.71
N TYR A 272 6.70 -15.38 11.54
CA TYR A 272 5.83 -14.22 11.30
C TYR A 272 4.36 -14.58 11.21
N LYS A 273 4.03 -15.79 10.73
CA LYS A 273 2.66 -16.32 10.79
C LYS A 273 2.18 -16.53 12.23
N ALA A 274 3.08 -16.98 13.13
CA ALA A 274 2.76 -17.08 14.55
C ALA A 274 2.57 -15.69 15.18
N LEU A 275 3.52 -14.77 14.95
CA LEU A 275 3.45 -13.40 15.44
C LEU A 275 2.19 -12.67 14.95
N LEU A 276 1.80 -12.84 13.69
CA LEU A 276 0.60 -12.20 13.14
C LEU A 276 -0.68 -12.63 13.88
N LYS A 277 -0.76 -13.90 14.32
CA LYS A 277 -1.89 -14.38 15.12
C LYS A 277 -1.90 -13.71 16.50
N GLU A 278 -0.75 -13.51 17.11
CA GLU A 278 -0.63 -12.84 18.42
C GLU A 278 -1.04 -11.36 18.29
N VAL A 279 -0.51 -10.64 17.29
CA VAL A 279 -0.89 -9.24 17.01
C VAL A 279 -2.39 -9.08 16.77
N SER A 280 -3.02 -10.06 16.12
CA SER A 280 -4.45 -10.03 15.81
C SER A 280 -5.35 -10.38 17.02
N SER A 281 -4.85 -11.17 17.97
CA SER A 281 -5.65 -11.71 19.09
C SER A 281 -5.46 -10.94 20.40
N SER A 282 -4.34 -10.24 20.56
CA SER A 282 -4.02 -9.52 21.78
C SER A 282 -4.55 -8.07 21.77
N LEU A 283 -4.97 -7.61 22.95
CA LEU A 283 -5.19 -6.18 23.22
C LEU A 283 -3.86 -5.46 23.43
N ASP A 284 -2.87 -6.16 24.01
CA ASP A 284 -1.50 -5.68 24.21
C ASP A 284 -0.61 -5.96 22.99
N TYR A 285 0.47 -5.20 22.83
CA TYR A 285 1.43 -5.40 21.74
C TYR A 285 2.14 -6.76 21.91
N ALA A 286 2.10 -7.59 20.86
CA ALA A 286 2.81 -8.88 20.82
C ALA A 286 4.34 -8.74 20.75
N VAL A 287 4.83 -7.50 20.60
CA VAL A 287 6.22 -7.16 20.38
C VAL A 287 6.72 -6.27 21.54
N PRO A 288 7.93 -6.49 22.08
CA PRO A 288 8.47 -5.67 23.17
C PRO A 288 8.51 -4.18 22.81
N ARG A 289 8.07 -3.33 23.74
CA ARG A 289 8.16 -1.87 23.63
C ARG A 289 9.37 -1.35 24.40
N ARG A 290 10.11 -0.42 23.81
CA ARG A 290 11.23 0.27 24.45
C ARG A 290 11.18 1.77 24.16
N GLN A 291 11.71 2.54 25.09
CA GLN A 291 11.98 3.96 24.87
C GLN A 291 13.46 4.11 24.56
N ASP A 292 13.77 4.78 23.45
CA ASP A 292 15.14 5.15 23.14
C ASP A 292 15.55 6.32 24.04
N LEU A 293 16.44 6.02 24.98
CA LEU A 293 17.00 6.97 25.94
C LEU A 293 18.33 7.56 25.45
N SER A 294 18.70 7.32 24.19
CA SER A 294 19.90 7.91 23.61
C SER A 294 19.88 9.43 23.78
N PRO A 295 20.98 10.03 24.26
CA PRO A 295 21.07 11.48 24.37
C PRO A 295 20.85 12.11 22.99
N ALA A 296 20.20 13.27 22.94
CA ALA A 296 19.95 13.99 21.68
C ALA A 296 21.25 14.08 20.87
N LYS A 297 21.30 13.37 19.75
CA LYS A 297 22.46 13.40 18.85
C LYS A 297 22.32 14.51 17.82
N SER A 298 21.12 15.04 17.62
CA SER A 298 20.82 16.10 16.65
C SER A 298 21.42 17.46 17.06
N GLY A 299 21.76 18.26 16.05
CA GLY A 299 22.18 19.66 16.23
C GLY A 299 21.03 20.61 16.62
N HIS A 300 19.79 20.12 16.70
CA HIS A 300 18.59 20.91 17.00
C HIS A 300 17.66 20.14 17.94
N ARG A 301 16.81 20.87 18.69
CA ARG A 301 15.74 20.32 19.52
C ARG A 301 14.40 20.60 18.83
N CYS A 302 13.57 19.58 18.68
CA CYS A 302 12.22 19.70 18.15
C CYS A 302 11.24 19.51 19.31
N PRO A 303 10.68 20.58 19.89
CA PRO A 303 9.67 20.46 20.94
C PRO A 303 8.50 19.59 20.45
N GLY A 304 8.04 18.65 21.28
CA GLY A 304 6.95 17.75 20.90
C GLY A 304 7.34 16.61 19.96
N TYR A 305 8.64 16.43 19.63
CA TYR A 305 9.09 15.32 18.82
C TYR A 305 8.70 13.97 19.43
N ASN A 306 7.95 13.19 18.66
CA ASN A 306 7.62 11.82 18.99
C ASN A 306 7.62 10.97 17.73
N ARG A 307 8.58 10.06 17.63
CA ARG A 307 8.65 9.05 16.56
C ARG A 307 8.53 7.65 17.13
N ILE A 308 7.68 6.83 16.52
CA ILE A 308 7.51 5.41 16.81
C ILE A 308 8.11 4.61 15.64
N GLU A 309 9.18 3.87 15.91
CA GLU A 309 9.78 2.91 14.97
C GLU A 309 9.27 1.50 15.30
N ILE A 310 8.50 0.91 14.38
CA ILE A 310 8.12 -0.50 14.39
C ILE A 310 9.25 -1.26 13.69
N ARG A 311 10.18 -1.79 14.48
CA ARG A 311 11.34 -2.52 13.98
C ARG A 311 11.01 -3.99 13.80
N LEU A 312 11.07 -4.46 12.56
CA LEU A 312 10.91 -5.85 12.19
C LEU A 312 12.26 -6.46 11.82
N ALA A 313 12.48 -7.71 12.22
CA ALA A 313 13.71 -8.46 11.93
C ALA A 313 13.40 -9.91 11.59
N PRO A 314 14.27 -10.62 10.85
CA PRO A 314 14.07 -12.03 10.52
C PRO A 314 13.78 -12.94 11.72
N ASP A 315 14.41 -12.65 12.86
CA ASP A 315 14.04 -13.24 14.14
C ASP A 315 13.00 -12.36 14.84
N THR A 316 11.78 -12.87 14.99
CA THR A 316 10.66 -12.14 15.60
C THR A 316 10.95 -11.71 17.03
N ARG A 317 11.82 -12.43 17.76
CA ARG A 317 12.29 -12.05 19.11
C ARG A 317 13.11 -10.77 19.15
N ARG A 318 13.66 -10.37 18.00
CA ARG A 318 14.42 -9.13 17.80
C ARG A 318 13.56 -8.03 17.17
N SER A 319 12.30 -8.32 16.84
CA SER A 319 11.35 -7.28 16.49
C SER A 319 10.95 -6.53 17.76
N GLU A 320 10.82 -5.22 17.67
CA GLU A 320 10.56 -4.34 18.81
C GLU A 320 9.87 -3.05 18.34
N ILE A 321 9.15 -2.38 19.25
CA ILE A 321 8.61 -1.04 19.01
C ILE A 321 9.41 -0.04 19.83
N ILE A 322 9.91 1.00 19.18
CA ILE A 322 10.84 1.95 19.78
C ILE A 322 10.23 3.35 19.71
N SER A 323 10.06 3.97 20.87
CA SER A 323 9.66 5.38 20.96
C SER A 323 10.90 6.25 21.10
N HIS A 324 11.09 7.17 20.15
CA HIS A 324 12.16 8.16 20.14
C HIS A 324 11.62 9.51 20.60
N ALA A 325 12.23 10.05 21.65
CA ALA A 325 11.91 11.38 22.18
C ALA A 325 12.81 12.49 21.61
N THR A 326 13.82 12.11 20.80
CA THR A 326 14.74 13.04 20.15
C THR A 326 15.04 12.59 18.73
N PRO A 327 15.17 13.52 17.76
CA PRO A 327 15.53 13.18 16.39
C PRO A 327 16.95 12.65 16.29
N THR A 328 17.21 11.90 15.22
CA THR A 328 18.55 11.44 14.84
C THR A 328 19.35 12.56 14.16
N LEU A 329 20.68 12.40 14.06
CA LEU A 329 21.59 13.42 13.50
C LEU A 329 21.19 13.91 12.11
N ASP A 330 20.79 12.97 11.25
CA ASP A 330 20.51 13.20 9.84
C ASP A 330 19.01 13.42 9.58
N GLU A 331 18.21 13.54 10.64
CA GLU A 331 16.77 13.68 10.53
C GLU A 331 16.37 15.14 10.41
N ILE A 332 15.60 15.42 9.36
CA ILE A 332 14.95 16.72 9.18
C ILE A 332 13.65 16.67 9.98
N CYS A 333 13.56 17.47 11.04
CA CYS A 333 12.27 17.77 11.68
C CYS A 333 11.53 18.79 10.82
N VAL A 334 10.27 18.52 10.51
CA VAL A 334 9.37 19.54 9.98
C VAL A 334 8.81 20.27 11.20
N ASP A 335 9.06 21.57 11.32
CA ASP A 335 8.53 22.36 12.42
C ASP A 335 7.00 22.35 12.33
N THR A 336 6.37 21.61 13.24
CA THR A 336 4.92 21.66 13.44
C THR A 336 4.65 22.87 14.32
N PHE A 337 4.38 24.02 13.68
CA PHE A 337 4.07 25.28 14.35
C PHE A 337 2.68 25.29 14.98
#